data_AF-A0AAE9DZS6-F1
#
_entry.id   AF-A0AAE9DZS6-F1
#
_cell.length_a   1.000
_cell.length_b   1.000
_cell.length_c   1.000
_cell.angle_alpha   90.00
_cell.angle_beta   90.00
_cell.angle_gamma   90.00
#
_symmetry.space_group_name_H-M   'P 1'
#
loop_
_entity.id
_entity.type
_entity.pdbx_description
1 polymer ?
#
loop_
_entity_poly.entity_id
_entity_poly.type
_entity_poly.pdbx_seq_one_letter_code
_entity_poly.pdbx_strand_id
1 'polypeptide(L)'
;MQCIILVSAIFVLVFGIPVPSPTRDVWVGPNCHMCEVILNNVRYEYHNNFTGVSVDQLRLSLYQQCDANLNGFTDVECHKIVDKDSADILTQLQDGTSSYRICQRELLC
;
A
#
# COMPACT_ATOMS: atom_id res chain seq x y z
N MET A 1 3.80 62.24 11.58
CA MET A 1 4.79 62.60 10.55
C MET A 1 4.97 61.39 9.65
N GLN A 2 4.65 61.57 8.37
CA GLN A 2 4.87 60.63 7.26
C GLN A 2 6.36 60.30 7.11
N CYS A 3 6.66 59.06 6.71
CA CYS A 3 7.71 58.78 5.73
C CYS A 3 7.31 57.51 4.95
N ILE A 4 6.63 57.74 3.83
CA ILE A 4 6.44 56.78 2.75
C ILE A 4 7.76 56.75 1.98
N ILE A 5 8.37 55.57 1.82
CA ILE A 5 9.40 55.33 0.80
C ILE A 5 8.97 54.12 -0.02
N LEU A 6 8.33 54.42 -1.15
CA LEU A 6 8.31 53.58 -2.35
C LEU A 6 9.75 53.49 -2.87
N VAL A 7 10.29 52.28 -3.10
CA VAL A 7 10.95 51.85 -4.35
C VAL A 7 11.18 50.34 -4.27
N SER A 8 10.38 49.61 -5.04
CA SER A 8 10.77 48.52 -5.94
C SER A 8 12.07 47.77 -5.67
N ALA A 9 11.96 46.56 -5.11
CA ALA A 9 12.91 45.48 -5.39
C ALA A 9 12.11 44.18 -5.50
N ILE A 10 12.09 43.66 -6.72
CA ILE A 10 11.56 42.35 -7.10
C ILE A 10 12.31 41.30 -6.29
N PHE A 11 11.70 40.83 -5.20
CA PHE A 11 12.18 39.71 -4.43
C PHE A 11 11.43 38.45 -4.86
N VAL A 12 11.90 37.86 -5.96
CA VAL A 12 11.69 36.44 -6.21
C VAL A 12 12.61 35.70 -5.24
N LEU A 13 12.16 35.55 -3.99
CA LEU A 13 12.73 34.57 -3.08
C LEU A 13 11.69 33.47 -2.91
N VAL A 14 11.87 32.49 -3.79
CA VAL A 14 11.55 31.07 -3.64
C VAL A 14 11.24 30.75 -2.18
N PHE A 15 9.95 30.61 -1.86
CA PHE A 15 9.52 30.00 -0.62
C PHE A 15 10.11 28.60 -0.58
N GLY A 16 11.17 28.42 0.20
CA GLY A 16 11.62 27.13 0.68
C GLY A 16 10.56 26.59 1.63
N ILE A 17 9.48 26.06 1.07
CA ILE A 17 8.59 25.17 1.80
C ILE A 17 9.42 23.90 2.01
N PRO A 18 9.59 23.38 3.23
CA PRO A 18 10.02 22.01 3.39
C PRO A 18 8.88 21.16 2.81
N VAL A 19 9.03 20.77 1.54
CA VAL A 19 8.23 19.69 0.98
C VAL A 19 8.52 18.51 1.89
N PRO A 20 7.53 17.91 2.58
CA PRO A 20 7.77 16.64 3.21
C PRO A 20 8.23 15.71 2.10
N SER A 21 9.52 15.33 2.13
CA SER A 21 10.00 14.27 1.26
C SER A 21 9.12 13.08 1.55
N PRO A 22 8.45 12.48 0.56
CA PRO A 22 7.79 11.21 0.80
C PRO A 22 8.90 10.19 1.01
N THR A 23 9.33 10.00 2.26
CA THR A 23 10.00 8.76 2.70
C THR A 23 8.93 7.69 2.95
N ARG A 24 7.99 7.57 2.01
CA ARG A 24 7.29 6.32 1.80
C ARG A 24 7.89 5.79 0.52
N ASP A 25 8.68 4.74 0.66
CA ASP A 25 9.13 3.91 -0.44
C ASP A 25 7.87 3.38 -1.12
N VAL A 26 7.29 4.16 -2.04
CA VAL A 26 6.31 3.65 -2.98
C VAL A 26 7.11 2.74 -3.88
N TRP A 27 7.06 1.45 -3.57
CA TRP A 27 7.67 0.42 -4.38
C TRP A 27 6.85 0.28 -5.66
N VAL A 28 7.01 1.24 -6.58
CA VAL A 28 6.56 1.12 -7.98
C VAL A 28 7.49 0.11 -8.67
N GLY A 29 7.32 -1.15 -8.31
CA GLY A 29 7.99 -2.30 -8.89
C GLY A 29 6.96 -3.34 -9.37
N PRO A 30 7.38 -4.54 -9.81
CA PRO A 30 6.51 -5.65 -10.24
C PRO A 30 5.52 -6.18 -9.17
N ASN A 31 5.41 -5.48 -8.04
CA ASN A 31 4.61 -5.80 -6.87
C ASN A 31 3.11 -5.74 -7.12
N CYS A 32 2.64 -4.87 -8.03
CA CYS A 32 1.21 -4.72 -8.26
C CYS A 32 0.61 -6.01 -8.85
N HIS A 33 1.22 -6.50 -9.93
CA HIS A 33 0.79 -7.74 -10.55
C HIS A 33 0.91 -8.93 -9.59
N MET A 34 1.98 -8.96 -8.80
CA MET A 34 2.23 -10.04 -7.85
C MET A 34 1.23 -10.03 -6.69
N CYS A 35 0.93 -8.86 -6.13
CA CYS A 35 -0.12 -8.70 -5.12
C CYS A 35 -1.47 -9.16 -5.67
N GLU A 36 -1.80 -8.80 -6.92
CA GLU A 36 -3.03 -9.26 -7.55
C GLU A 36 -3.06 -10.79 -7.69
N VAL A 37 -1.96 -11.43 -8.10
CA VAL A 37 -1.86 -12.90 -8.18
C VAL A 37 -2.07 -13.53 -6.81
N ILE A 38 -1.39 -13.05 -5.77
CA ILE A 38 -1.54 -13.55 -4.39
C ILE A 38 -2.99 -13.43 -3.91
N LEU A 39 -3.60 -12.25 -4.05
CA LEU A 39 -4.98 -12.03 -3.63
C LEU A 39 -5.98 -12.82 -4.47
N ASN A 40 -5.73 -13.01 -5.75
CA ASN A 40 -6.60 -13.82 -6.61
C ASN A 40 -6.51 -15.31 -6.23
N ASN A 41 -5.34 -15.81 -5.85
CA ASN A 41 -5.19 -17.17 -5.35
C ASN A 41 -5.93 -17.36 -4.03
N VAL A 42 -5.83 -16.41 -3.10
CA VAL A 42 -6.61 -16.42 -1.85
C VAL A 42 -8.12 -16.38 -2.15
N ARG A 43 -8.56 -15.51 -3.07
CA ARG A 43 -9.97 -15.51 -3.50
C ARG A 43 -10.41 -16.85 -4.06
N TYR A 44 -9.56 -17.53 -4.81
CA TYR A 44 -9.85 -18.85 -5.33
C TYR A 44 -9.97 -19.88 -4.20
N GLU A 45 -9.05 -19.88 -3.24
CA GLU A 45 -9.04 -20.76 -2.05
C GLU A 45 -10.33 -20.62 -1.23
N TYR A 46 -10.78 -19.40 -0.99
CA TYR A 46 -12.01 -19.12 -0.24
C TYR A 46 -13.28 -19.09 -1.09
N HIS A 47 -13.21 -19.47 -2.38
CA HIS A 47 -14.33 -19.40 -3.32
C HIS A 47 -15.03 -18.03 -3.35
N ASN A 48 -14.25 -16.96 -3.21
CA ASN A 48 -14.69 -15.58 -3.12
C ASN A 48 -15.68 -15.30 -1.97
N ASN A 49 -15.69 -16.14 -0.94
CA ASN A 49 -16.53 -16.02 0.23
C ASN A 49 -15.69 -15.89 1.51
N PHE A 50 -15.60 -14.67 2.02
CA PHE A 50 -14.85 -14.34 3.23
C PHE A 50 -15.75 -14.21 4.48
N THR A 51 -17.01 -14.65 4.38
CA THR A 51 -17.94 -14.65 5.50
C THR A 51 -17.49 -15.64 6.57
N GLY A 52 -17.23 -15.15 7.79
CA GLY A 52 -16.77 -16.01 8.89
C GLY A 52 -15.29 -16.38 8.82
N VAL A 53 -14.54 -15.88 7.84
CA VAL A 53 -13.08 -15.97 7.82
C VAL A 53 -12.52 -15.03 8.89
N SER A 54 -11.66 -15.55 9.75
CA SER A 54 -10.92 -14.76 10.75
C SER A 54 -9.65 -14.16 10.15
N VAL A 55 -9.13 -13.12 10.82
CA VAL A 55 -7.85 -12.49 10.42
C VAL A 55 -6.71 -13.51 10.40
N ASP A 56 -6.64 -14.40 11.41
CA ASP A 56 -5.58 -15.40 11.49
C ASP A 56 -5.64 -16.43 10.35
N GLN A 57 -6.84 -16.83 9.94
CA GLN A 57 -7.03 -17.72 8.78
C GLN A 57 -6.57 -17.05 7.49
N LEU A 58 -7.00 -15.80 7.25
CA LEU A 58 -6.56 -15.06 6.07
C LEU A 58 -5.04 -14.84 6.09
N ARG A 59 -4.49 -14.45 7.24
CA ARG A 59 -3.05 -14.23 7.42
C ARG A 59 -2.27 -15.48 7.06
N LEU A 60 -2.70 -16.65 7.53
CA LEU A 60 -2.05 -17.92 7.20
C LEU A 60 -2.08 -18.21 5.69
N SER A 61 -3.23 -18.04 5.02
CA SER A 61 -3.33 -18.23 3.58
C SER A 61 -2.43 -17.26 2.81
N LEU A 62 -2.40 -15.98 3.21
CA LEU A 62 -1.52 -14.98 2.59
C LEU A 62 -0.03 -15.32 2.78
N TYR A 63 0.37 -15.79 3.97
CA TYR A 63 1.73 -16.29 4.23
C TYR A 63 2.10 -17.41 3.26
N GLN A 64 1.24 -18.42 3.12
CA GLN A 64 1.47 -19.52 2.20
C GLN A 64 1.60 -19.05 0.75
N GLN A 65 0.86 -18.02 0.35
CA GLN A 65 1.02 -17.42 -0.98
C GLN A 65 2.32 -16.64 -1.13
N CYS A 66 2.81 -15.95 -0.09
CA CYS A 66 4.13 -15.33 -0.09
C CYS A 66 5.21 -16.40 -0.33
N ASP A 67 5.25 -17.43 0.51
CA ASP A 67 6.22 -18.53 0.44
C ASP A 67 6.21 -19.27 -0.91
N ALA A 68 5.03 -19.43 -1.51
CA ALA A 68 4.87 -20.19 -2.75
C ALA A 68 5.23 -19.40 -4.02
N ASN A 69 5.04 -18.08 -4.00
CA ASN A 69 5.17 -17.25 -5.21
C ASN A 69 6.40 -16.34 -5.19
N LEU A 70 7.01 -16.14 -4.03
CA LEU A 70 8.12 -15.21 -3.82
C LEU A 70 9.35 -15.92 -3.28
N ASN A 71 10.49 -15.24 -3.38
CA ASN A 71 11.73 -15.70 -2.80
C ASN A 71 12.60 -14.54 -2.35
N GLY A 72 13.56 -14.84 -1.48
CA GLY A 72 14.55 -13.89 -1.00
C GLY A 72 13.92 -12.69 -0.29
N PHE A 73 14.34 -11.48 -0.67
CA PHE A 73 13.89 -10.25 -0.01
C PHE A 73 12.39 -9.97 -0.20
N THR A 74 11.83 -10.31 -1.36
CA THR A 74 10.42 -10.04 -1.67
C THR A 74 9.47 -10.88 -0.82
N ASP A 75 9.87 -12.12 -0.50
CA ASP A 75 9.14 -12.99 0.43
C ASP A 75 9.08 -12.40 1.85
N VAL A 76 10.25 -11.99 2.38
CA VAL A 76 10.34 -11.35 3.70
C VAL A 76 9.48 -10.09 3.79
N GLU A 77 9.43 -9.29 2.72
CA GLU A 77 8.61 -8.08 2.70
C GLU A 77 7.11 -8.42 2.61
N CYS A 78 6.74 -9.44 1.84
CA CYS A 78 5.37 -9.94 1.78
C CYS A 78 4.88 -10.37 3.16
N HIS A 79 5.68 -11.11 3.92
CA HIS A 79 5.33 -11.50 5.30
C HIS A 79 5.10 -10.30 6.23
N LYS A 80 5.89 -9.23 6.12
CA LYS A 80 5.67 -8.00 6.91
C LYS A 80 4.36 -7.32 6.56
N ILE A 81 4.02 -7.25 5.28
CA ILE A 81 2.74 -6.69 4.81
C ILE A 81 1.60 -7.54 5.36
N VAL A 82 1.69 -8.86 5.24
CA VAL A 82 0.68 -9.78 5.74
C VAL A 82 0.50 -9.64 7.25
N ASP A 83 1.58 -9.49 8.02
CA ASP A 83 1.52 -9.25 9.47
C ASP A 83 0.81 -7.96 9.85
N LYS A 84 1.00 -6.92 9.05
CA LYS A 84 0.53 -5.57 9.33
C LYS A 84 -0.90 -5.33 8.84
N ASP A 85 -1.22 -5.83 7.65
CA ASP A 85 -2.34 -5.35 6.85
C ASP A 85 -3.43 -6.43 6.66
N SER A 86 -3.24 -7.68 7.13
CA SER A 86 -4.25 -8.76 6.99
C SER A 86 -5.65 -8.39 7.48
N ALA A 87 -5.77 -7.61 8.56
CA ALA A 87 -7.07 -7.19 9.06
C ALA A 87 -7.78 -6.21 8.11
N ASP A 88 -7.03 -5.29 7.50
CA ASP A 88 -7.57 -4.34 6.54
C ASP A 88 -7.91 -5.05 5.22
N ILE A 89 -7.00 -5.90 4.72
CA ILE A 89 -7.21 -6.74 3.55
C ILE A 89 -8.47 -7.60 3.72
N LEU A 90 -8.68 -8.24 4.88
CA LEU A 90 -9.89 -9.03 5.15
C LEU A 90 -11.16 -8.19 5.03
N THR A 91 -11.16 -6.99 5.62
CA THR A 91 -12.29 -6.07 5.56
C THR A 91 -12.61 -5.72 4.11
N GLN A 92 -11.59 -5.37 3.32
CA GLN A 92 -11.77 -5.06 1.90
C GLN A 92 -12.27 -6.26 1.08
N LEU A 93 -11.80 -7.47 1.37
CA LEU A 93 -12.24 -8.71 0.73
C LEU A 93 -13.71 -9.02 1.07
N GLN A 94 -14.13 -8.81 2.32
CA GLN A 94 -15.52 -8.95 2.78
C GLN A 94 -16.44 -7.91 2.12
N ASP A 95 -15.94 -6.69 1.88
CA ASP A 95 -16.63 -5.65 1.12
C ASP A 95 -16.70 -5.92 -0.40
N GLY A 96 -16.06 -6.98 -0.87
CA GLY A 96 -16.02 -7.34 -2.30
C GLY A 96 -15.08 -6.45 -3.13
N THR A 97 -14.16 -5.72 -2.51
CA THR A 97 -13.19 -4.82 -3.18
C THR A 97 -12.22 -5.62 -4.04
N SER A 98 -12.10 -5.34 -5.34
CA SER A 98 -11.23 -6.12 -6.25
C SER A 98 -9.76 -6.17 -5.81
N SER A 99 -9.05 -7.25 -6.16
CA SER A 99 -7.63 -7.46 -5.82
C SER A 99 -6.75 -6.26 -6.20
N TYR A 100 -6.91 -5.74 -7.43
CA TYR A 100 -6.22 -4.52 -7.88
C TYR A 100 -6.43 -3.32 -6.94
N ARG A 101 -7.67 -3.11 -6.47
CA ARG A 101 -8.00 -1.98 -5.60
C ARG A 101 -7.43 -2.14 -4.20
N ILE A 102 -7.40 -3.38 -3.69
CA ILE A 102 -6.73 -3.70 -2.43
C ILE A 102 -5.24 -3.41 -2.58
N CYS A 103 -4.59 -3.94 -3.61
CA CYS A 103 -3.16 -3.73 -3.86
C CYS A 103 -2.77 -2.25 -4.01
N GLN A 104 -3.64 -1.42 -4.61
CA GLN A 104 -3.47 0.04 -4.64
C GLN A 104 -3.55 0.70 -3.26
N ARG A 105 -4.45 0.23 -2.40
CA ARG A 105 -4.61 0.79 -1.04
C ARG A 105 -3.47 0.40 -0.13
N GLU A 106 -2.95 -0.82 -0.28
CA GLU A 106 -1.75 -1.30 0.42
C GLU A 106 -0.46 -0.69 -0.13
N LEU A 107 -0.53 0.19 -1.15
CA LEU A 107 0.62 0.80 -1.81
C LEU A 107 1.59 -0.20 -2.45
N LEU A 108 1.05 -1.34 -2.87
CA LEU A 108 1.74 -2.37 -3.66
C LEU A 108 1.53 -2.16 -5.17
N CYS A 109 0.57 -1.30 -5.49
CA CYS A 109 0.37 -0.56 -6.73
C CYS A 109 0.35 0.94 -6.36
#